data_AF-A0ABD0PYB3-F1
#
_entry.id   AF-A0ABD0PYB3-F1
#
_cell.length_a   1.000
_cell.length_b   1.000
_cell.length_c   1.000
_cell.angle_alpha   90.00
_cell.angle_beta   90.00
_cell.angle_gamma   90.00
#
_symmetry.space_group_name_H-M   'P 1'
#
loop_
_entity.id
_entity.type
_entity.pdbx_description
1 polymer ?
#
loop_
_entity_poly.entity_id
_entity_poly.type
_entity_poly.pdbx_seq_one_letter_code
_entity_poly.pdbx_strand_id
1 'polypeptide(L)' 'EDIIAPLWTDVDVDNNGIISYQQYSSGSVLTQATQDINQYFPDLSFTANWVLVATWDKVAYYYHTGTVS' A
#
# COMPACT_ATOMS: atom_id res chain seq x y z
N GLU A 1 15.99 5.45 4.05
CA GLU A 1 14.79 5.08 4.81
C GLU A 1 13.62 5.24 3.87
N ASP A 2 13.29 4.18 3.11
CA ASP A 2 12.20 4.23 2.13
C ASP A 2 10.91 3.87 2.84
N ILE A 3 10.16 4.90 3.24
CA ILE A 3 8.84 4.74 3.86
C ILE A 3 7.84 4.40 2.75
N ILE A 4 7.30 3.19 2.80
CA ILE A 4 6.17 2.78 1.96
C ILE A 4 4.88 3.14 2.72
N ALA A 5 4.29 4.28 2.42
CA ALA A 5 3.03 4.71 3.00
C ALA A 5 1.96 4.91 1.90
N PRO A 6 0.74 4.34 2.04
CA PRO A 6 -0.35 4.59 1.14
C PRO A 6 -0.92 5.96 1.53
N LEU A 7 -0.49 6.99 0.82
CA LEU A 7 -1.14 8.30 0.81
C LEU A 7 -1.35 8.93 2.22
N TRP A 8 -0.29 9.52 2.80
CA TRP A 8 -0.33 10.66 3.75
C TRP A 8 -1.34 10.58 4.92
N THR A 9 -1.81 9.40 5.26
CA THR A 9 -2.65 9.21 6.42
C THR A 9 -1.68 9.04 7.56
N ASP A 10 -1.69 9.97 8.50
CA ASP A 10 -1.02 9.76 9.78
C ASP A 10 -1.77 8.59 10.43
N VAL A 11 -1.08 7.45 10.45
CA VAL A 11 -1.62 6.15 10.85
C VAL A 11 -1.09 5.93 12.26
N ASP A 12 -1.96 6.12 13.25
CA ASP A 12 -1.61 5.95 14.66
C ASP A 12 -1.48 4.47 14.98
N VAL A 13 -0.24 4.00 15.12
CA VAL A 13 0.09 2.62 15.51
C VAL A 13 0.34 2.48 17.01
N ASP A 14 0.25 3.56 17.79
CA ASP A 14 0.69 3.55 19.19
C ASP A 14 -0.28 2.79 20.10
N ASN A 15 -1.55 2.69 19.73
CA ASN A 15 -2.60 2.16 20.60
C ASN A 15 -3.40 0.96 20.06
N ASN A 16 -3.42 0.68 18.75
CA ASN A 16 -4.15 -0.46 18.18
C ASN A 16 -3.85 -0.71 16.68
N GLY A 17 -4.02 -1.96 16.24
CA GLY A 17 -3.99 -2.35 14.82
C GLY A 17 -2.79 -3.24 14.44
N ILE A 18 -2.87 -3.87 13.26
CA ILE A 18 -1.82 -4.74 12.72
C ILE A 18 -1.42 -4.19 11.35
N ILE A 19 -0.14 -3.89 11.20
CA ILE A 19 0.48 -3.67 9.89
C ILE A 19 1.17 -4.97 9.50
N SER A 20 0.79 -5.50 8.34
CA SER A 20 1.45 -6.67 7.75
C SER A 20 1.82 -6.39 6.30
N TYR A 21 2.85 -7.09 5.82
CA TYR A 21 3.28 -6.99 4.44
C TYR A 21 3.59 -8.37 3.85
N GLN A 22 3.39 -8.49 2.54
CA GLN A 22 3.72 -9.67 1.76
C GLN A 22 4.36 -9.26 0.45
N GLN A 23 5.48 -9.88 0.11
CA GLN A 23 6.15 -9.66 -1.17
C GLN A 23 5.94 -10.88 -2.08
N TYR A 24 5.60 -10.61 -3.33
CA TYR A 24 5.41 -11.62 -4.38
C TYR A 24 6.36 -11.34 -5.52
N SER A 25 7.25 -12.28 -5.82
CA SER A 25 8.10 -12.26 -7.03
C SER A 25 7.69 -13.35 -8.03
N SER A 26 6.59 -14.05 -7.76
CA SER A 26 5.98 -15.06 -8.62
C SER A 26 4.53 -15.33 -8.20
N GLY A 27 3.80 -16.12 -8.98
CA GLY A 27 2.43 -16.54 -8.67
C GLY A 27 1.35 -15.55 -9.13
N SER A 28 0.11 -15.81 -8.70
CA SER A 28 -1.09 -15.14 -9.23
C SER A 28 -1.11 -13.64 -8.94
N VAL A 29 -0.63 -13.20 -7.78
CA VAL A 29 -0.61 -11.77 -7.40
C VAL A 29 0.28 -10.96 -8.36
N LEU A 30 1.47 -11.47 -8.70
CA LEU A 30 2.38 -10.83 -9.65
C LEU A 30 1.77 -10.76 -11.05
N THR A 31 1.17 -11.87 -11.50
CA THR A 31 0.51 -11.96 -12.80
C THR A 31 -0.65 -10.97 -12.90
N GLN A 32 -1.49 -10.90 -11.87
CA GLN A 32 -2.65 -10.01 -11.84
C GLN A 32 -2.22 -8.54 -11.87
N ALA A 33 -1.26 -8.15 -11.03
CA ALA A 33 -0.75 -6.77 -11.02
C ALA A 33 -0.17 -6.36 -12.38
N THR A 34 0.52 -7.28 -13.06
CA THR A 34 1.01 -7.05 -14.42
C THR A 34 -0.14 -6.83 -15.40
N GLN A 35 -1.16 -7.69 -15.37
CA GLN A 35 -2.32 -7.59 -16.25
C GLN A 35 -3.11 -6.31 -16.01
N ASP A 36 -3.38 -5.96 -14.76
CA ASP A 36 -4.15 -4.77 -14.40
C ASP A 36 -3.46 -3.50 -14.89
N ILE A 37 -2.15 -3.35 -14.68
CA ILE A 37 -1.41 -2.17 -15.15
C ILE A 37 -1.47 -2.07 -16.68
N ASN A 38 -1.26 -3.16 -17.42
CA ASN A 38 -1.36 -3.12 -18.88
C ASN A 38 -2.81 -2.87 -19.35
N GLN A 39 -3.83 -3.30 -18.61
CA GLN A 39 -5.23 -3.04 -18.94
C GLN A 39 -5.60 -1.57 -18.78
N TYR A 40 -5.17 -0.93 -17.68
CA TYR A 40 -5.53 0.46 -17.38
C TYR A 40 -4.57 1.49 -18.00
N PHE A 41 -3.35 1.06 -18.39
CA PHE A 41 -2.33 1.89 -19.03
C PHE A 41 -1.84 1.22 -20.33
N PRO A 42 -2.67 1.14 -21.39
CA PRO A 42 -2.37 0.35 -22.59
C PRO A 42 -1.16 0.85 -23.40
N ASP A 43 -0.77 2.10 -23.23
CA ASP A 43 0.41 2.68 -23.89
C ASP A 43 1.74 2.30 -23.21
N LEU A 44 1.68 1.66 -22.03
CA LEU A 44 2.85 1.18 -21.29
C LEU A 44 3.02 -0.32 -21.51
N SER A 45 4.20 -0.74 -21.96
CA SER A 45 4.59 -2.16 -21.91
C SER A 45 5.15 -2.49 -20.53
N PHE A 46 4.31 -3.03 -19.66
CA PHE A 46 4.66 -3.28 -18.26
C PHE A 46 4.81 -4.76 -17.94
N THR A 47 5.78 -5.10 -17.09
CA THR A 47 5.92 -6.42 -16.47
C THR A 47 6.45 -6.26 -15.05
N ALA A 48 5.71 -6.76 -14.05
CA ALA A 48 6.15 -6.65 -12.67
C ALA A 48 7.28 -7.65 -12.36
N ASN A 49 8.35 -7.18 -11.73
CA ASN A 49 9.40 -8.04 -11.16
C ASN A 49 9.06 -8.49 -9.72
N TRP A 50 8.37 -7.62 -8.98
CA TRP A 50 7.87 -7.90 -7.64
C TRP A 50 6.63 -7.05 -7.37
N VAL A 51 5.79 -7.52 -6.45
CA VAL A 51 4.66 -6.79 -5.86
C VAL A 51 4.82 -6.83 -4.35
N LEU A 52 4.60 -5.71 -3.67
CA LEU A 52 4.46 -5.65 -2.22
C LEU A 52 3.02 -5.26 -1.90
N VAL A 53 2.36 -6.11 -1.13
CA VAL A 53 1.05 -5.85 -0.56
C VAL A 53 1.28 -5.48 0.88
N ALA A 54 0.85 -4.29 1.28
CA ALA A 54 0.84 -3.85 2.66
C ALA A 54 -0.62 -3.75 3.12
N THR A 55 -0.90 -4.27 4.31
CA THR A 55 -2.25 -4.33 4.89
C THR A 55 -2.23 -3.68 6.26
N TRP A 56 -3.10 -2.69 6.46
CA TRP A 56 -3.37 -2.04 7.73
C TRP A 56 -4.73 -2.53 8.22
N ASP A 57 -4.75 -3.42 9.22
CA ASP A 57 -5.98 -3.91 9.85
C ASP A 57 -6.22 -3.19 11.18
N LYS A 58 -7.41 -2.60 11.33
CA LYS A 58 -7.86 -1.91 12.56
C LYS A 58 -6.91 -0.83 13.07
N VAL A 59 -6.09 -0.24 12.20
CA VAL A 59 -5.23 0.88 12.59
C VAL A 59 -6.09 2.15 12.67
N ALA A 60 -5.92 2.90 13.75
CA ALA A 60 -6.72 4.10 13.98
C ALA A 60 -6.33 5.21 13.00
N TYR A 61 -7.32 5.97 12.55
CA TYR A 61 -7.09 7.19 11.79
C TYR A 61 -6.63 8.29 12.74
N TYR A 62 -5.46 8.89 12.52
CA TYR A 62 -4.98 9.99 13.34
C TYR A 62 -5.74 11.27 12.99
N TYR A 63 -6.62 11.72 13.88
CA TYR A 63 -7.28 13.03 13.78
C TYR A 63 -6.38 14.10 14.39
N HIS A 64 -5.73 14.92 13.56
CA HIS A 64 -5.22 16.21 14.01
C HIS A 64 -6.41 17.13 14.34
N THR A 65 -6.72 17.30 15.63
CA THR A 65 -7.59 18.41 16.06
C THR A 65 -6.76 19.69 15.95
N GLY A 66 -6.86 20.37 14.80
CA GLY A 66 -6.41 21.74 14.66
C GLY A 66 -7.22 22.65 15.58
N THR A 67 -6.84 22.76 16.84
CA THR A 67 -7.34 23.81 17.72
C THR A 67 -6.30 24.93 17.70
N VAL A 68 -6.54 25.90 16.81
CA VAL A 68 -5.94 27.22 16.94
C VAL A 68 -6.23 27.75 18.34
N SER A 69 -5.18 28.14 19.08
CA SER A 69 -5.23 29.04 20.22
C SER A 69 -4.29 30.19 19.96
#